data_AF-A0A6J7RSC8-F1
#
_entry.id   AF-A0A6J7RSC8-F1
#
_cell.length_a   1.000
_cell.length_b   1.000
_cell.length_c   1.000
_cell.angle_alpha   90.00
_cell.angle_beta   90.00
_cell.angle_gamma   90.00
#
_symmetry.space_group_name_H-M   'P 1'
#
loop_
_entity.id
_entity.type
_entity.pdbx_description
1 polymer ?
#
loop_
_entity_poly.entity_id
_entity_poly.type
_entity_poly.pdbx_seq_one_letter_code
_entity_poly.pdbx_strand_id
1 'polypeptide(L)' 'MSAVEEASCDLGFSMLVLETGPLQPEAVSLYHSLGFDQVDELPVSVSTHHEAIRFTKQIRA' A
#
# COMPACT_ATOMS: atom_id res chain seq x y z
N MET A 1 10.15 4.26 -4.88
CA MET A 1 9.43 3.85 -3.66
C MET A 1 10.37 3.29 -2.58
N SER A 2 11.68 3.16 -2.83
CA SER A 2 12.64 2.67 -1.84
C SER A 2 12.77 3.56 -0.59
N ALA A 3 12.76 4.89 -0.75
CA ALA A 3 12.94 5.80 0.39
C ALA A 3 11.87 5.64 1.50
N VAL A 4 10.62 5.37 1.13
CA VAL A 4 9.55 5.15 2.14
C VAL A 4 9.67 3.75 2.77
N GLU A 5 10.10 2.75 2.00
CA GLU A 5 10.35 1.40 2.51
C GLU A 5 11.49 1.42 3.52
N GLU A 6 12.63 2.03 3.16
CA GLU A 6 13.82 2.19 4.02
C GLU A 6 13.46 2.92 5.32
N ALA A 7 12.82 4.10 5.23
CA ALA A 7 12.42 4.85 6.41
C ALA A 7 11.43 4.09 7.30
N SER A 8 10.56 3.27 6.70
CA SER A 8 9.60 2.47 7.46
C SER A 8 10.28 1.32 8.18
N CYS A 9 11.26 0.65 7.56
CA CYS A 9 12.09 -0.36 8.20
C CYS A 9 12.90 0.24 9.37
N ASP A 10 13.51 1.42 9.17
CA ASP A 10 14.28 2.12 10.22
C ASP A 10 13.43 2.47 11.45
N LEU A 11 12.12 2.70 11.24
CA LEU A 11 11.14 2.97 12.30
C LEU A 11 10.52 1.70 12.89
N GLY A 12 10.91 0.51 12.42
CA GLY A 12 10.41 -0.78 12.90
C GLY A 12 9.04 -1.18 12.35
N PHE A 13 8.56 -0.55 11.28
CA PHE A 13 7.36 -0.99 10.58
C PHE A 13 7.66 -2.19 9.67
N SER A 14 6.68 -3.09 9.55
CA SER A 14 6.81 -4.33 8.76
C SER A 14 5.91 -4.37 7.53
N MET A 15 5.07 -3.35 7.32
CA MET A 15 4.09 -3.33 6.24
C MET A 15 3.80 -1.91 5.77
N LEU A 16 3.69 -1.76 4.46
CA LEU A 16 3.15 -0.57 3.81
C LEU A 16 1.72 -0.82 3.35
N VAL A 17 0.93 0.23 3.39
CA VAL A 17 -0.46 0.26 2.94
C VAL A 17 -0.62 1.41 1.94
N LEU A 18 -1.32 1.15 0.83
CA LEU A 18 -1.67 2.17 -0.16
C LEU A 18 -3.15 2.09 -0.49
N GLU A 19 -3.72 3.25 -0.84
CA GLU A 19 -5.07 3.38 -1.36
C GLU A 19 -5.03 4.18 -2.68
N THR A 20 -5.84 3.78 -3.66
CA THR A 20 -6.09 4.56 -4.88
C THR A 20 -7.53 4.45 -5.33
N GLY A 21 -7.99 5.41 -6.13
CA GLY A 21 -9.34 5.41 -6.68
C GLY A 21 -9.49 4.45 -7.87
N PRO A 22 -10.70 3.94 -8.14
CA PRO A 22 -10.97 3.03 -9.26
C PRO A 22 -10.76 3.69 -10.63
N LEU A 23 -10.74 5.02 -10.69
CA LEU A 23 -10.49 5.80 -11.91
C LEU A 23 -8.99 6.04 -12.17
N GLN A 24 -8.09 5.33 -11.48
CA GLN A 24 -6.63 5.45 -11.64
C GLN A 24 -5.99 4.09 -12.02
N PRO A 25 -6.32 3.53 -13.20
CA PRO A 25 -5.83 2.20 -13.61
C PRO A 25 -4.30 2.12 -13.73
N GLU A 26 -3.63 3.25 -14.03
CA GLU A 26 -2.17 3.34 -14.07
C GLU A 26 -1.56 3.17 -12.68
N ALA A 27 -2.22 3.69 -11.63
CA ALA A 27 -1.76 3.54 -10.25
C ALA A 27 -1.88 2.08 -9.78
N VAL A 28 -2.99 1.42 -10.08
CA VAL A 28 -3.19 -0.02 -9.82
C VAL A 28 -2.07 -0.85 -10.45
N SER A 29 -1.79 -0.60 -11.73
CA SER A 29 -0.75 -1.31 -12.48
C SER A 29 0.64 -1.05 -11.88
N LEU A 30 0.92 0.20 -11.50
CA LEU A 30 2.17 0.58 -10.86
C LEU A 30 2.37 -0.15 -9.53
N TYR A 31 1.37 -0.19 -8.65
CA TYR A 31 1.50 -0.81 -7.33
C TYR A 31 1.74 -2.32 -7.42
N HIS A 32 1.06 -3.01 -8.33
CA HIS A 32 1.38 -4.40 -8.63
C HIS A 32 2.84 -4.58 -9.09
N SER A 33 3.33 -3.73 -9.99
CA SER A 33 4.73 -3.80 -10.44
C SER A 33 5.75 -3.54 -9.33
N LEU A 34 5.36 -2.81 -8.29
CA LEU A 34 6.18 -2.49 -7.12
C LEU A 34 6.09 -3.57 -6.02
N GLY A 35 5.33 -4.64 -6.26
CA GLY A 35 5.19 -5.78 -5.37
C GLY A 35 4.15 -5.59 -4.27
N PHE A 36 3.16 -4.72 -4.50
CA PHE A 36 1.99 -4.64 -3.65
C PHE A 36 0.91 -5.62 -4.09
N ASP A 37 0.26 -6.22 -3.11
CA ASP A 37 -0.89 -7.10 -3.29
C ASP A 37 -2.17 -6.34 -2.98
N GLN A 38 -3.16 -6.45 -3.87
CA GLN A 38 -4.48 -5.87 -3.65
C GLN A 38 -5.20 -6.66 -2.55
N VAL A 39 -5.88 -5.95 -1.64
CA VAL A 39 -6.67 -6.52 -0.56
C VAL A 39 -8.08 -5.93 -0.56
N ASP A 40 -9.06 -6.70 -0.10
CA ASP A 40 -10.44 -6.24 -0.02
C ASP A 40 -10.63 -5.26 1.15
N GLU A 41 -10.00 -5.57 2.29
CA GLU A 41 -10.17 -4.85 3.54
C GLU A 41 -8.82 -4.48 4.16
N LEU A 42 -8.80 -3.32 4.80
CA LEU A 42 -7.76 -2.89 5.72
C LEU A 42 -8.39 -2.66 7.10
N PRO A 43 -7.61 -2.71 8.18
CA PRO A 43 -8.10 -2.29 9.48
C PRO A 43 -8.73 -0.88 9.40
N VAL A 44 -9.81 -0.65 10.13
CA VAL A 44 -10.54 0.64 10.11
C VAL A 44 -9.62 1.83 10.49
N SER A 45 -8.56 1.58 11.25
CA SER A 45 -7.55 2.57 11.62
C SER A 45 -6.67 3.06 10.47
N VAL A 46 -6.68 2.38 9.31
CA VAL A 46 -5.81 2.67 8.15
C VAL A 46 -6.55 2.94 6.85
N SER A 47 -7.86 2.67 6.75
CA SER A 47 -8.62 2.98 5.54
C SER A 47 -9.21 4.38 5.58
N THR A 48 -9.00 5.15 4.52
CA THR A 48 -9.36 6.58 4.45
C THR A 48 -10.59 6.84 3.58
N HIS A 49 -10.87 5.96 2.59
CA HIS A 49 -11.97 6.12 1.64
C HIS A 49 -12.69 4.81 1.34
N HIS A 50 -14.03 4.83 1.32
CA HIS A 50 -14.85 3.62 1.13
C HIS A 50 -14.67 3.00 -0.27
N GLU A 51 -14.57 3.84 -1.30
CA GLU A 51 -14.41 3.44 -2.70
C GLU A 51 -12.95 3.16 -3.13
N ALA A 52 -11.99 3.27 -2.21
CA ALA A 52 -10.59 3.03 -2.56
C ALA A 52 -10.30 1.54 -2.81
N ILE A 53 -9.45 1.30 -3.80
CA ILE A 53 -8.73 0.04 -3.98
C ILE A 53 -7.55 0.04 -3.02
N ARG A 54 -7.41 -1.02 -2.25
CA ARG A 54 -6.46 -1.13 -1.14
C ARG A 54 -5.33 -2.08 -1.51
N PHE A 55 -4.13 -1.74 -1.08
CA PHE A 55 -2.93 -2.50 -1.37
C PHE A 55 -2.07 -2.63 -0.11
N THR A 56 -1.42 -3.78 0.04
CA THR A 56 -0.44 -4.00 1.10
C THR A 56 0.86 -4.55 0.52
N LYS A 57 1.98 -4.23 1.18
CA LYS A 57 3.28 -4.83 0.90
C LYS A 57 4.00 -5.08 2.20
N GLN A 58 4.44 -6.31 2.41
CA GLN A 58 5.33 -6.63 3.53
C GLN A 58 6.72 -6.05 3.24
N ILE A 59 7.26 -5.28 4.18
CA ILE A 59 8.62 -4.78 4.14
C ILE A 59 9.40 -5.49 5.25
N ARG A 60 10.51 -6.12 4.87
CA ARG A 60 11.40 -6.77 5.86
C ARG A 60 12.30 -5.70 6.45
N ALA A 61 12.25 -5.56 7.77
CA ALA A 61 13.31 -4.89 8.53
C ALA A 61 14.61 -5.69 8.46
#